data_AF-A0A644XNZ0-F1
#
_entry.id   AF-A0A644XNZ0-F1
#
_cell.length_a   1.000
_cell.length_b   1.000
_cell.length_c   1.000
_cell.angle_alpha   90.00
_cell.angle_beta   90.00
_cell.angle_gamma   90.00
#
_symmetry.space_group_name_H-M   'P 1'
#
loop_
_entity.id
_entity.type
_entity.pdbx_description
1 polymer ?
#
loop_
_entity_poly.entity_id
_entity_poly.type
_entity_poly.pdbx_seq_one_letter_code
_entity_poly.pdbx_strand_id
1 'polypeptide(L)'
;MMLRVQKERMHGGYFPTAREYTVGYGLTRDRLAALRPDAAIFHPGPMNRGLEISPDAADAASSRVLDQVAAGVAVRMSVLYHLLGGGSTAPLGPTTTSAEADRKGPTA
;
A
#
# COMPACT_ATOMS: atom_id res chain seq x y z
N MET A 1 -3.27 0.51 8.47
CA MET A 1 -3.83 -0.12 7.26
C MET A 1 -4.23 -1.54 7.62
N MET A 2 -5.47 -1.91 7.36
CA MET A 2 -6.00 -3.25 7.58
C MET A 2 -5.87 -4.10 6.31
N LEU A 3 -5.81 -5.42 6.46
CA LEU A 3 -5.69 -6.36 5.36
C LEU A 3 -6.76 -7.45 5.45
N ARG A 4 -7.16 -7.97 4.29
CA ARG A 4 -8.14 -9.04 4.21
C ARG A 4 -7.57 -10.32 4.79
N VAL A 5 -8.28 -10.93 5.73
CA VAL A 5 -8.02 -12.32 6.12
C VAL A 5 -8.44 -13.22 4.96
N GLN A 6 -7.47 -13.94 4.39
CA GLN A 6 -7.67 -14.85 3.26
C GLN A 6 -7.66 -16.30 3.73
N LYS A 7 -8.77 -16.76 4.32
CA LYS A 7 -8.91 -18.14 4.83
C LYS A 7 -8.63 -19.17 3.74
N GLU A 8 -8.99 -18.84 2.51
CA GLU A 8 -8.77 -19.65 1.31
C GLU A 8 -7.28 -19.89 0.97
N ARG A 9 -6.35 -19.21 1.64
CA ARG A 9 -4.89 -19.37 1.45
C ARG A 9 -4.20 -20.03 2.64
N MET A 10 -4.94 -20.37 3.69
CA MET A 10 -4.39 -20.81 4.97
C MET A 10 -4.48 -22.32 5.11
N HIS A 11 -3.64 -23.03 4.36
CA HIS A 11 -3.49 -24.48 4.44
C HIS A 11 -2.19 -24.84 5.16
N GLY A 12 -2.22 -25.83 6.06
CA GLY A 12 -1.03 -26.41 6.66
C GLY A 12 -0.51 -25.76 7.96
N GLY A 13 -1.21 -24.79 8.53
CA GLY A 13 -0.88 -24.18 9.83
C GLY A 13 -2.11 -23.86 10.66
N TYR A 14 -1.95 -23.74 11.98
CA TYR A 14 -3.03 -23.29 12.86
C TYR A 14 -3.36 -21.83 12.56
N PHE A 15 -4.63 -21.55 12.23
CA PHE A 15 -5.14 -20.19 12.12
C PHE A 15 -6.23 -19.98 13.19
N PRO A 16 -6.22 -18.84 13.91
CA PRO A 16 -7.24 -18.56 14.91
C PRO A 16 -8.66 -18.63 14.35
N THR A 17 -9.62 -18.94 15.21
CA THR A 17 -11.03 -18.77 14.87
C THR A 17 -11.32 -17.31 14.52
N ALA A 18 -12.42 -17.06 13.82
CA ALA A 18 -12.83 -15.69 13.48
C ALA A 18 -12.90 -14.79 14.72
N ARG A 19 -13.45 -15.31 15.83
CA ARG A 19 -13.56 -14.56 17.09
C ARG A 19 -12.20 -14.24 17.70
N GLU A 20 -11.31 -15.23 17.78
CA GLU A 20 -9.95 -15.04 18.31
C GLU A 20 -9.18 -14.03 17.47
N TYR A 21 -9.31 -14.08 16.14
CA TYR A 21 -8.69 -13.11 15.26
C TYR A 21 -9.22 -11.70 15.47
N THR A 22 -10.55 -11.51 15.53
CA THR A 22 -11.15 -10.19 15.76
C THR A 22 -10.66 -9.59 17.08
N VAL A 23 -10.66 -10.38 18.15
CA VAL A 23 -10.18 -9.93 19.47
C VAL A 23 -8.69 -9.64 19.43
N GLY A 24 -7.87 -10.53 18.86
CA GLY A 24 -6.42 -10.38 18.83
C GLY A 24 -5.94 -9.24 17.94
N TYR A 25 -6.55 -9.07 16.76
CA TYR A 25 -5.95 -8.31 15.65
C TYR A 25 -6.92 -7.39 14.90
N GLY A 26 -8.24 -7.59 15.01
CA GLY A 26 -9.21 -6.78 14.27
C GLY A 26 -9.27 -5.32 14.70
N LEU A 27 -9.60 -4.40 13.79
CA LEU A 27 -9.89 -3.01 14.12
C LEU A 27 -11.32 -2.89 14.69
N THR A 28 -11.44 -3.23 15.99
CA THR A 28 -12.69 -3.19 16.75
C THR A 28 -13.13 -1.75 17.05
N ARG A 29 -14.37 -1.57 17.53
CA ARG A 29 -14.89 -0.26 17.96
C ARG A 29 -14.01 0.38 19.05
N ASP A 30 -13.57 -0.40 20.02
CA ASP A 30 -12.72 0.10 21.11
C ASP A 30 -11.35 0.57 20.58
N ARG A 31 -10.77 -0.18 19.64
CA ARG A 31 -9.51 0.21 18.97
C ARG A 31 -9.70 1.43 18.09
N LEU A 32 -10.85 1.55 17.42
CA LEU A 32 -11.23 2.74 16.64
C LEU A 32 -11.31 3.97 17.55
N ALA A 33 -11.94 3.86 18.73
CA ALA A 33 -12.04 4.96 19.70
C ALA A 33 -10.69 5.39 20.28
N ALA A 34 -9.71 4.48 20.32
CA ALA A 34 -8.35 4.76 20.77
C ALA A 34 -7.44 5.34 19.68
N LEU A 35 -7.90 5.41 18.41
CA LEU A 35 -7.11 6.02 17.36
C LEU A 35 -6.95 7.53 17.59
N ARG A 36 -5.82 8.07 17.12
CA ARG A 36 -5.65 9.53 17.08
C ARG A 36 -6.74 10.17 16.19
N PRO A 37 -7.19 11.40 16.50
CA PRO A 37 -8.22 12.07 15.71
C PRO A 37 -7.89 12.22 14.21
N ASP A 38 -6.61 12.28 13.87
CA ASP A 38 -6.10 12.44 12.51
C ASP A 38 -5.71 11.10 11.83
N ALA A 39 -5.90 9.97 12.51
CA ALA A 39 -5.54 8.67 11.96
C ALA A 39 -6.47 8.28 10.80
N ALA A 40 -5.87 8.01 9.64
CA ALA A 40 -6.58 7.50 8.47
C ALA A 40 -6.64 5.96 8.46
N ILE A 41 -7.78 5.42 8.05
CA ILE A 41 -8.02 3.98 7.93
C ILE A 41 -7.95 3.60 6.45
N PHE A 42 -7.06 2.65 6.14
CA PHE A 42 -6.86 2.14 4.79
C PHE A 42 -7.12 0.63 4.76
N HIS A 43 -7.66 0.12 3.65
CA HIS A 43 -7.83 -1.30 3.38
C HIS A 43 -7.94 -1.54 1.86
N PRO A 44 -7.15 -2.45 1.26
CA PRO A 44 -7.10 -2.62 -0.20
C PRO A 44 -8.34 -3.28 -0.85
N GLY A 45 -9.36 -3.63 -0.06
CA GLY A 45 -10.52 -4.41 -0.51
C GLY A 45 -10.23 -5.82 -1.10
N PRO A 46 -11.28 -6.63 -1.31
CA PRO A 46 -12.54 -6.60 -0.55
C PRO A 46 -12.26 -6.84 0.94
N MET A 47 -13.08 -6.30 1.84
CA MET A 47 -12.89 -6.44 3.28
C MET A 47 -13.95 -7.38 3.89
N ASN A 48 -13.56 -8.18 4.87
CA ASN A 48 -14.47 -8.95 5.71
C ASN A 48 -14.85 -8.12 6.94
N ARG A 49 -16.04 -7.50 6.89
CA ARG A 49 -16.60 -6.74 8.02
C ARG A 49 -16.90 -7.69 9.19
N GLY A 50 -16.55 -7.27 10.39
CA GLY A 50 -16.69 -8.06 11.63
C GLY A 50 -15.53 -9.01 11.92
N LEU A 51 -14.56 -9.15 11.01
CA LEU A 51 -13.34 -9.95 11.21
C LEU A 51 -12.10 -9.04 11.38
N GLU A 52 -11.47 -8.64 10.28
CA GLU A 52 -10.33 -7.71 10.34
C GLU A 52 -10.74 -6.28 10.66
N ILE A 53 -11.97 -5.87 10.34
CA ILE A 53 -12.43 -4.49 10.52
C ILE A 53 -13.88 -4.46 10.98
N SER A 54 -14.17 -3.66 12.02
CA SER A 54 -15.55 -3.43 12.43
C SER A 54 -16.34 -2.66 11.37
N PRO A 55 -17.67 -2.85 11.26
CA PRO A 55 -18.50 -2.05 10.35
C PRO A 55 -18.31 -0.54 10.56
N ASP A 56 -18.27 -0.09 11.82
CA ASP A 56 -18.04 1.30 12.20
C ASP A 56 -16.71 1.85 11.67
N ALA A 57 -15.63 1.08 11.79
CA ALA A 57 -14.32 1.50 11.28
C ALA A 57 -14.27 1.51 9.75
N ALA A 58 -15.01 0.61 9.09
CA ALA A 58 -15.09 0.57 7.63
C ALA A 58 -15.79 1.82 7.06
N ASP A 59 -16.81 2.32 7.77
CA ASP A 59 -17.66 3.44 7.35
C ASP A 59 -17.32 4.77 8.07
N ALA A 60 -16.28 4.79 8.90
CA ALA A 60 -15.86 5.99 9.61
C ALA A 60 -15.45 7.12 8.65
N ALA A 61 -15.63 8.38 9.05
CA ALA A 61 -15.17 9.54 8.28
C ALA A 61 -13.64 9.55 8.04
N SER A 62 -12.87 8.84 8.87
CA SER A 62 -11.44 8.64 8.70
C SER A 62 -11.07 7.50 7.74
N SER A 63 -12.06 6.76 7.23
CA SER A 63 -11.87 5.72 6.22
C SER A 63 -11.53 6.32 4.86
N ARG A 64 -10.42 5.85 4.27
CA ARG A 64 -9.91 6.28 2.97
C ARG A 64 -9.98 5.17 1.93
N VAL A 65 -10.78 4.14 2.18
CA VAL A 65 -10.88 2.98 1.28
C VAL A 65 -11.42 3.37 -0.09
N LEU A 66 -12.44 4.23 -0.16
CA LEU A 66 -12.96 4.70 -1.44
C LEU A 66 -11.98 5.64 -2.16
N ASP A 67 -11.24 6.46 -1.39
CA ASP A 67 -10.16 7.29 -1.93
C ASP A 67 -9.05 6.43 -2.55
N GLN A 68 -8.71 5.28 -1.94
CA GLN A 68 -7.77 4.31 -2.54
C GLN A 68 -8.26 3.79 -3.89
N VAL A 69 -9.55 3.46 -4.00
CA VAL A 69 -10.14 2.97 -5.25
C VAL A 69 -10.06 4.05 -6.33
N ALA A 70 -10.44 5.28 -5.99
CA ALA A 70 -10.38 6.43 -6.90
C ALA A 70 -8.93 6.73 -7.33
N ALA A 71 -8.00 6.82 -6.38
CA ALA A 71 -6.58 7.03 -6.64
C ALA A 71 -5.98 5.90 -7.51
N GLY A 72 -6.45 4.66 -7.32
CA GLY A 72 -6.04 3.51 -8.13
C GLY A 72 -6.35 3.67 -9.62
N VAL A 73 -7.35 4.46 -10.02
CA VAL A 73 -7.61 4.79 -11.44
C VAL A 73 -6.47 5.66 -11.98
N ALA A 74 -6.17 6.77 -11.31
CA ALA A 74 -5.12 7.69 -11.74
C ALA A 74 -3.74 7.02 -11.80
N VAL A 75 -3.41 6.20 -10.81
CA VAL A 75 -2.15 5.43 -10.77
C VAL A 75 -2.07 4.47 -11.97
N ARG A 76 -3.14 3.71 -12.25
CA ARG A 76 -3.15 2.78 -13.40
C ARG A 76 -3.07 3.52 -14.73
N MET A 77 -3.73 4.66 -14.88
CA MET A 77 -3.62 5.49 -16.08
C MET A 77 -2.18 5.97 -16.29
N SER A 78 -1.52 6.45 -15.23
CA SER A 78 -0.11 6.86 -15.27
C SER A 78 0.80 5.69 -15.68
N VAL A 79 0.64 4.52 -15.05
CA VAL A 79 1.42 3.31 -15.39
C VAL A 79 1.23 2.93 -16.85
N LEU A 80 -0.02 2.89 -17.35
CA LEU A 80 -0.31 2.55 -18.74
C LEU A 80 0.24 3.61 -19.72
N TYR A 81 0.19 4.89 -19.36
CA TYR A 81 0.77 5.97 -20.17
C TYR A 81 2.29 5.78 -20.34
N HIS A 82 3.00 5.51 -19.25
CA HIS A 82 4.45 5.32 -19.30
C HIS A 82 4.85 4.03 -20.05
N LEU A 83 4.05 2.97 -19.95
CA LEU A 83 4.35 1.70 -20.62
C LEU A 83 3.93 1.67 -22.10
N LEU A 84 2.84 2.35 -22.47
CA LEU A 84 2.17 2.17 -23.78
C LEU A 84 1.97 3.48 -24.56
N GLY A 85 1.91 4.63 -23.87
CA GLY A 85 1.48 5.92 -24.42
C GLY A 85 2.60 6.85 -24.89
N GLY A 86 3.85 6.58 -24.54
CA GLY A 86 5.02 7.29 -25.07
C GLY A 86 5.72 8.19 -24.06
N GLY A 87 6.94 7.77 -23.71
CA GLY A 87 7.92 8.58 -23.01
C GLY A 87 9.14 7.71 -22.71
N SER A 88 10.11 7.72 -23.62
CA SER A 88 11.43 7.13 -23.42
C SER A 88 11.90 7.40 -21.98
N THR A 89 12.20 6.32 -21.27
CA THR A 89 12.71 6.37 -19.91
C THR A 89 14.10 7.00 -19.93
N ALA A 90 14.19 8.32 -19.88
CA ALA A 90 15.38 8.96 -19.35
C ALA A 90 15.53 8.52 -17.88
N PRO A 91 16.69 8.01 -17.46
CA PRO A 91 16.82 7.35 -16.16
C PRO A 91 16.60 8.37 -15.04
N LEU A 92 15.71 8.05 -14.10
CA LEU A 92 15.64 8.69 -12.79
C LEU A 92 16.82 8.21 -11.95
N GLY A 93 18.01 8.73 -12.24
CA GLY A 93 19.22 8.55 -11.45
C GLY A 93 20.05 9.82 -11.49
N PRO A 94 20.70 10.22 -10.38
CA PRO A 94 21.67 11.31 -10.46
C PRO A 94 22.80 10.89 -11.40
N THR A 95 23.03 11.68 -12.44
CA THR A 95 24.15 11.51 -13.37
C THR A 95 25.45 11.64 -12.58
N THR A 96 26.03 10.51 -12.16
CA THR A 96 27.44 10.49 -11.76
C THR A 96 28.24 10.79 -13.03
N THR A 97 28.65 12.05 -13.18
CA THR A 97 29.75 12.40 -14.08
C THR A 97 30.98 11.64 -13.58
N SER A 98 31.36 10.59 -14.31
CA SER A 98 32.68 10.00 -14.19
C SER A 98 33.70 11.01 -14.72
N ALA A 99 34.22 11.83 -13.82
CA ALA A 99 35.59 12.32 -13.93
C ALA A 99 36.55 11.12 -13.82
N GLU A 100 37.75 11.28 -14.39
CA GLU A 100 38.83 10.28 -14.57
C GLU A 100 38.65 9.34 -15.78
N ALA A 101 39.61 9.16 -16.68
CA ALA A 101 40.95 9.70 -16.83
C ALA A 101 41.40 9.38 -18.26
N ASP A 102 41.93 10.35 -19.00
CA ASP A 102 42.92 10.03 -20.03
C ASP A 102 44.13 10.94 -19.86
N ARG A 103 45.07 10.44 -19.06
CA ARG A 103 46.46 10.86 -19.11
C ARG A 103 47.06 10.28 -20.39
N LYS A 104 47.34 11.11 -21.39
CA LYS A 104 48.61 11.06 -22.14
C LYS A 104 48.71 12.19 -23.18
N GLY A 105 49.61 13.13 -22.92
CA GLY A 105 50.32 13.87 -23.97
C GLY A 105 51.78 13.99 -23.53
N PRO A 106 52.77 13.52 -24.30
CA PRO A 106 54.16 13.74 -23.96
C PRO A 106 54.55 15.18 -24.31
N THR A 107 55.11 15.87 -23.33
CA THR A 107 55.87 17.11 -23.50
C THR A 107 57.12 16.87 -24.33
N ALA A 108 57.21 17.53 -25.49
CA ALA A 108 58.43 18.11 -26.08
C ALA A 108 58.02 19.17 -27.10
#